data_AF-A0A293LIV6-F1
#
_entry.id   AF-A0A293LIV6-F1
#
_cell.length_a   1.000
_cell.length_b   1.000
_cell.length_c   1.000
_cell.angle_alpha   90.00
_cell.angle_beta   90.00
_cell.angle_gamma   90.00
#
_symmetry.space_group_name_H-M   'P 1'
#
loop_
_entity.id
_entity.type
_entity.pdbx_description
1 polymer ?
#
loop_
_entity_poly.entity_id
_entity_poly.type
_entity_poly.pdbx_seq_one_letter_code
_entity_poly.pdbx_strand_id
1 'polypeptide(L)'
;MQKVVHVPSQIHHETAGNIKLLNCATPDDRKHLLVPLTLYMMTNGDFERAGPHIGILHQGALIIQHALHFTKPTKVVNSLLSMAAEDLTALSCCPKGSHVIDAFMMSPSVTVQQRDQFLDKMKGHFYDVATDRYGSLVIDNLWKVATMAQKVNIAEELSLKEHLLTASVYGSFVAKKCALYHFRHRRNEWNQVQSAKEKTAELFQDILESQ
;
A
#
# COMPACT_ATOMS: atom_id res chain seq x y z
N MET A 1 -32.58 24.13 31.61
CA MET A 1 -31.34 24.86 31.25
C MET A 1 -30.20 23.85 31.13
N GLN A 2 -29.98 23.30 29.94
CA GLN A 2 -28.87 22.39 29.65
C GLN A 2 -27.68 23.20 29.10
N LYS A 3 -26.50 23.03 29.70
CA LYS A 3 -25.26 23.62 29.21
C LYS A 3 -24.80 22.87 27.96
N VAL A 4 -24.75 23.56 26.84
CA VAL A 4 -24.06 23.13 25.62
C VAL A 4 -22.57 23.22 25.90
N VAL A 5 -21.89 22.07 25.94
CA VAL A 5 -20.43 22.00 26.00
C VAL A 5 -19.92 22.03 24.56
N HIS A 6 -19.28 23.14 24.20
CA HIS A 6 -18.64 23.36 22.91
C HIS A 6 -17.31 22.59 22.89
N VAL A 7 -17.16 21.66 21.94
CA VAL A 7 -15.91 20.92 21.70
C VAL A 7 -15.05 21.74 20.73
N PRO A 8 -13.79 22.12 21.06
CA PRO A 8 -12.98 22.92 20.18
C PRO A 8 -12.35 22.08 19.06
N SER A 9 -12.46 22.60 17.84
CA SER A 9 -11.86 22.11 16.61
C SER A 9 -10.35 22.42 16.55
N GLN A 10 -9.52 21.56 17.13
CA GLN A 10 -8.05 21.67 17.02
C GLN A 10 -7.41 20.33 16.65
N ILE A 11 -7.43 19.95 15.37
CA ILE A 11 -6.59 18.84 14.83
C ILE A 11 -5.89 19.24 13.50
N HIS A 12 -5.84 20.53 13.15
CA HIS A 12 -5.23 20.96 11.87
C HIS A 12 -3.78 21.46 11.96
N HIS A 13 -3.16 21.51 13.15
CA HIS A 13 -1.85 22.16 13.33
C HIS A 13 -0.66 21.23 13.64
N GLU A 14 -0.86 19.97 14.01
CA GLU A 14 0.25 19.09 14.46
C GLU A 14 1.09 18.48 13.33
N THR A 15 0.50 18.26 12.15
CA THR A 15 1.25 17.64 11.04
C THR A 15 2.35 18.56 10.50
N ALA A 16 2.21 19.88 10.65
CA ALA A 16 3.21 20.85 10.23
C ALA A 16 4.48 20.80 11.09
N GLY A 17 4.37 20.43 12.37
CA GLY A 17 5.51 20.33 13.30
C GLY A 17 6.49 19.22 12.92
N ASN A 18 5.96 18.03 12.58
CA ASN A 18 6.79 16.86 12.27
C ASN A 18 7.53 16.98 10.92
N ILE A 19 6.91 17.63 9.92
CA ILE A 19 7.53 17.83 8.59
C ILE A 19 8.72 18.79 8.65
N LYS A 20 8.67 19.79 9.55
CA LYS A 20 9.77 20.75 9.75
C LYS A 20 10.97 20.12 10.47
N LEU A 21 10.72 19.15 11.35
CA LEU A 21 11.75 18.43 12.11
C LEU A 21 12.64 17.55 11.21
N LEU A 22 12.07 16.92 10.18
CA LEU A 22 12.80 16.09 9.22
C LEU A 22 13.57 16.90 8.15
N ASN A 23 13.49 18.23 8.22
CA ASN A 23 14.08 19.17 7.25
C ASN A 23 13.55 18.98 5.80
N CYS A 24 12.37 18.39 5.65
CA CYS A 24 11.67 18.21 4.37
C CYS A 24 10.95 19.47 3.87
N ALA A 25 11.00 20.57 4.65
CA ALA A 25 10.24 21.79 4.38
C ALA A 25 10.88 22.73 3.34
N THR A 26 12.13 22.48 2.91
CA THR A 26 12.86 23.31 1.92
C THR A 26 14.01 22.50 1.27
N PRO A 27 14.28 22.61 -0.06
CA PRO A 27 13.46 23.09 -1.18
C PRO A 27 12.40 22.07 -1.62
N ASP A 28 11.55 22.44 -2.59
CA ASP A 28 10.51 21.58 -3.20
C ASP A 28 11.03 20.20 -3.65
N ASP A 29 12.32 20.12 -3.98
CA ASP A 29 13.01 18.92 -4.43
C ASP A 29 13.07 17.79 -3.39
N ARG A 30 12.83 18.06 -2.11
CA ARG A 30 12.94 17.04 -1.03
C ARG A 30 11.61 16.40 -0.63
N LYS A 31 10.50 16.82 -1.25
CA LYS A 31 9.17 16.27 -0.94
C LYS A 31 9.08 14.76 -1.18
N HIS A 32 9.86 14.25 -2.15
CA HIS A 32 9.93 12.83 -2.49
C HIS A 32 10.54 11.97 -1.37
N LEU A 33 11.35 12.56 -0.47
CA LEU A 33 12.01 11.88 0.64
C LEU A 33 11.21 11.86 1.93
N LEU A 34 10.02 12.44 1.97
CA LEU A 34 9.21 12.51 3.20
C LEU A 34 8.98 11.12 3.82
N VAL A 35 8.56 10.14 3.03
CA VAL A 35 8.32 8.77 3.47
C VAL A 35 9.62 8.09 3.88
N PRO A 36 10.68 8.01 3.04
CA PRO A 36 11.96 7.44 3.45
C PRO A 36 12.49 8.02 4.76
N LEU A 37 12.58 9.35 4.88
CA LEU A 37 13.12 10.01 6.07
C LEU A 37 12.28 9.74 7.32
N THR A 38 10.96 9.66 7.18
CA THR A 38 10.07 9.31 8.30
C THR A 38 10.22 7.85 8.69
N LEU A 39 10.31 6.92 7.74
CA LEU A 39 10.46 5.48 8.01
C LEU A 39 11.72 5.18 8.83
N TYR A 40 12.79 5.93 8.58
CA TYR A 40 14.07 5.78 9.29
C TYR A 40 14.25 6.78 10.45
N MET A 41 13.34 7.74 10.62
CA MET A 41 13.46 8.89 11.55
C MET A 41 14.81 9.60 11.46
N MET A 42 15.27 9.81 10.24
CA MET A 42 16.58 10.39 9.94
C MET A 42 16.45 11.75 9.26
N THR A 43 17.51 12.55 9.38
CA THR A 43 17.66 13.75 8.56
C THR A 43 18.16 13.36 7.18
N ASN A 44 17.97 14.23 6.17
CA ASN A 44 18.46 13.96 4.81
C ASN A 44 19.97 13.67 4.76
N GLY A 45 20.77 14.44 5.50
CA GLY A 45 22.22 14.27 5.51
C GLY A 45 22.66 12.94 6.12
N ASP A 46 21.91 12.43 7.10
CA ASP A 46 22.17 11.11 7.68
C ASP A 46 21.69 10.00 6.75
N PHE A 47 20.55 10.19 6.09
CA PHE A 47 19.99 9.22 5.15
C PHE A 47 20.91 8.98 3.94
N GLU A 48 21.49 10.04 3.36
CA GLU A 48 22.49 9.93 2.27
C GLU A 48 23.77 9.20 2.69
N ARG A 49 24.14 9.28 3.97
CA ARG A 49 25.34 8.63 4.53
C ARG A 49 25.09 7.22 5.00
N ALA A 50 23.84 6.88 5.24
CA ALA A 50 23.48 5.62 5.86
C ALA A 50 23.48 4.51 4.79
N GLY A 51 24.20 3.42 5.09
CA GLY A 51 24.39 2.31 4.17
C GLY A 51 23.17 1.41 3.99
N PRO A 52 23.29 0.30 3.25
CA PRO A 52 22.17 -0.55 2.81
C PRO A 52 21.48 -1.38 3.93
N HIS A 53 21.79 -1.15 5.21
CA HIS A 53 21.34 -1.98 6.34
C HIS A 53 20.50 -1.22 7.38
N ILE A 54 19.89 -0.10 7.02
CA ILE A 54 19.01 0.63 7.94
C ILE A 54 17.68 -0.11 8.02
N GLY A 55 17.34 -0.59 9.22
CA GLY A 55 16.01 -1.15 9.48
C GLY A 55 14.96 -0.05 9.61
N ILE A 56 13.77 -0.28 9.05
CA ILE A 56 12.61 0.60 9.27
C ILE A 56 12.30 0.68 10.76
N LEU A 57 12.13 1.90 11.28
CA LEU A 57 11.73 2.10 12.66
C LEU A 57 10.22 1.96 12.81
N HIS A 58 9.80 1.33 13.91
CA HIS A 58 8.37 1.11 14.17
C HIS A 58 7.57 2.41 14.20
N GLN A 59 8.12 3.43 14.86
CA GLN A 59 7.48 4.74 14.99
C GLN A 59 7.33 5.41 13.62
N GLY A 60 8.36 5.33 12.78
CA GLY A 60 8.31 5.83 11.40
C GLY A 60 7.19 5.17 10.58
N ALA A 61 7.10 3.84 10.64
CA ALA A 61 6.04 3.10 9.97
C ALA A 61 4.64 3.48 10.49
N LEU A 62 4.46 3.63 11.81
CA LEU A 62 3.17 4.06 12.38
C LEU A 62 2.80 5.48 11.96
N ILE A 63 3.75 6.43 11.95
CA ILE A 63 3.50 7.81 11.52
C ILE A 63 2.99 7.83 10.09
N ILE A 64 3.62 7.09 9.17
CA ILE A 64 3.18 7.01 7.78
C ILE A 64 1.80 6.36 7.65
N GLN A 65 1.56 5.25 8.36
CA GLN A 65 0.23 4.61 8.37
C GLN A 65 -0.86 5.59 8.78
N HIS A 66 -0.70 6.29 9.90
CA HIS A 66 -1.69 7.27 10.36
C HIS A 66 -1.83 8.45 9.40
N ALA A 67 -0.73 8.93 8.83
CA ALA A 67 -0.75 10.04 7.89
C ALA A 67 -1.52 9.70 6.60
N LEU A 68 -1.51 8.43 6.18
CA LEU A 68 -2.29 7.94 5.02
C LEU A 68 -3.80 7.95 5.27
N HIS A 69 -4.26 7.96 6.53
CA HIS A 69 -5.69 8.05 6.89
C HIS A 69 -6.21 9.49 7.00
N PHE A 70 -5.35 10.51 6.86
CA PHE A 70 -5.82 11.90 6.82
C PHE A 70 -6.58 12.20 5.53
N THR A 71 -7.51 13.15 5.58
CA THR A 71 -8.39 13.53 4.45
C THR A 71 -7.62 13.95 3.18
N LYS A 72 -6.40 14.46 3.32
CA LYS A 72 -5.55 14.92 2.20
C LYS A 72 -4.10 14.49 2.40
N PRO A 73 -3.75 13.21 2.20
CA PRO A 73 -2.41 12.68 2.45
C PRO A 73 -1.47 12.88 1.26
N THR A 74 -1.72 13.88 0.41
CA THR A 74 -1.09 14.05 -0.92
C THR A 74 0.44 14.03 -0.87
N LYS A 75 1.05 14.67 0.13
CA LYS A 75 2.52 14.70 0.27
C LYS A 75 3.10 13.32 0.57
N VAL A 76 2.44 12.57 1.45
CA VAL A 76 2.85 11.22 1.85
C VAL A 76 2.68 10.25 0.69
N VAL A 77 1.53 10.33 0.00
CA VAL A 77 1.26 9.51 -1.18
C VAL A 77 2.27 9.77 -2.29
N ASN A 78 2.49 11.04 -2.65
CA ASN A 78 3.43 11.38 -3.72
C ASN A 78 4.86 10.95 -3.37
N SER A 79 5.26 11.07 -2.10
CA SER A 79 6.56 10.60 -1.64
C SER A 79 6.67 9.07 -1.71
N LEU A 80 5.66 8.32 -1.28
CA LEU A 80 5.64 6.86 -1.40
C LEU A 80 5.75 6.43 -2.88
N LEU A 81 4.95 7.03 -3.76
CA LEU A 81 4.93 6.73 -5.20
C LEU A 81 6.21 7.18 -5.92
N SER A 82 7.03 8.03 -5.30
CA SER A 82 8.32 8.45 -5.85
C SER A 82 9.47 7.48 -5.56
N MET A 83 9.30 6.56 -4.59
CA MET A 83 10.30 5.54 -4.27
C MET A 83 10.53 4.60 -5.46
N ALA A 84 11.72 3.97 -5.53
CA ALA A 84 12.03 2.98 -6.55
C ALA A 84 11.20 1.70 -6.34
N ALA A 85 11.01 0.89 -7.40
CA ALA A 85 10.22 -0.33 -7.31
C ALA A 85 10.88 -1.36 -6.37
N GLU A 86 12.21 -1.39 -6.34
CA GLU A 86 13.03 -2.20 -5.44
C GLU A 86 12.79 -1.80 -3.97
N ASP A 87 12.75 -0.50 -3.68
CA ASP A 87 12.49 0.01 -2.34
C ASP A 87 11.05 -0.30 -1.88
N LEU A 88 10.07 -0.18 -2.79
CA LEU A 88 8.68 -0.55 -2.51
C LEU A 88 8.50 -2.06 -2.33
N THR A 89 9.28 -2.86 -3.03
CA THR A 89 9.35 -4.31 -2.85
C THR A 89 9.92 -4.65 -1.48
N ALA A 90 11.06 -4.06 -1.11
CA ALA A 90 11.67 -4.22 0.20
C ALA A 90 10.73 -3.75 1.33
N LEU A 91 10.01 -2.65 1.10
CA LEU A 91 9.01 -2.14 2.02
C LEU A 91 7.85 -3.14 2.21
N SER A 92 7.32 -3.69 1.11
CA SER A 92 6.25 -4.70 1.11
C SER A 92 6.65 -6.01 1.81
N CYS A 93 7.93 -6.38 1.74
CA CYS A 93 8.48 -7.61 2.34
C CYS A 93 9.03 -7.40 3.76
N CYS A 94 8.88 -6.20 4.34
CA CYS A 94 9.35 -5.89 5.68
C CYS A 94 8.20 -6.02 6.70
N PRO A 95 8.39 -6.61 7.90
CA PRO A 95 7.34 -6.73 8.90
C PRO A 95 6.66 -5.41 9.30
N LYS A 96 7.40 -4.29 9.24
CA LYS A 96 6.86 -2.96 9.56
C LYS A 96 6.38 -2.23 8.30
N GLY A 97 7.07 -2.45 7.18
CA GLY A 97 6.79 -1.82 5.90
C GLY A 97 5.54 -2.37 5.21
N SER A 98 5.24 -3.66 5.37
CA SER A 98 4.05 -4.28 4.81
C SER A 98 2.77 -3.58 5.27
N HIS A 99 2.73 -3.17 6.55
CA HIS A 99 1.62 -2.40 7.11
C HIS A 99 1.51 -0.99 6.54
N VAL A 100 2.61 -0.37 6.09
CA VAL A 100 2.58 0.92 5.38
C VAL A 100 1.92 0.76 4.01
N ILE A 101 2.26 -0.31 3.27
CA ILE A 101 1.66 -0.61 1.97
C ILE A 101 0.18 -0.97 2.14
N ASP A 102 -0.17 -1.78 3.14
CA ASP A 102 -1.56 -2.09 3.47
C ASP A 102 -2.37 -0.81 3.74
N ALA A 103 -1.85 0.10 4.58
CA ALA A 103 -2.50 1.37 4.88
C ALA A 103 -2.67 2.25 3.63
N PHE A 104 -1.70 2.23 2.71
CA PHE A 104 -1.79 2.94 1.44
C PHE A 104 -2.90 2.37 0.56
N MET A 105 -2.94 1.04 0.38
CA MET A 105 -3.92 0.37 -0.47
C MET A 105 -5.35 0.46 0.09
N MET A 106 -5.50 0.47 1.41
CA MET A 106 -6.81 0.52 2.08
C MET A 106 -7.30 1.93 2.39
N SER A 107 -6.45 2.96 2.26
CA SER A 107 -6.86 4.32 2.61
C SER A 107 -7.96 4.85 1.69
N PRO A 108 -9.07 5.39 2.24
CA PRO A 108 -10.15 5.99 1.45
C PRO A 108 -9.74 7.32 0.80
N SER A 109 -8.65 7.94 1.27
CA SER A 109 -8.14 9.20 0.72
C SER A 109 -7.10 8.99 -0.40
N VAL A 110 -6.71 7.74 -0.67
CA VAL A 110 -5.86 7.36 -1.80
C VAL A 110 -6.75 7.00 -2.98
N THR A 111 -6.55 7.69 -4.11
CA THR A 111 -7.41 7.54 -5.29
C THR A 111 -7.07 6.26 -6.06
N VAL A 112 -8.02 5.78 -6.89
CA VAL A 112 -7.79 4.64 -7.79
C VAL A 112 -6.59 4.88 -8.70
N GLN A 113 -6.45 6.10 -9.24
CA GLN A 113 -5.31 6.49 -10.08
C GLN A 113 -3.96 6.36 -9.35
N GLN A 114 -3.90 6.72 -8.06
CA GLN A 114 -2.68 6.58 -7.26
C GLN A 114 -2.33 5.11 -7.00
N ARG A 115 -3.35 4.26 -6.81
CA ARG A 115 -3.17 2.81 -6.70
C ARG A 115 -2.72 2.21 -8.04
N ASP A 116 -3.27 2.67 -9.15
CA ASP A 116 -2.81 2.26 -10.50
C ASP A 116 -1.35 2.64 -10.72
N GLN A 117 -0.93 3.85 -10.34
CA GLN A 117 0.47 4.28 -10.41
C GLN A 117 1.40 3.38 -9.57
N PHE A 118 0.96 2.98 -8.38
CA PHE A 118 1.70 2.02 -7.55
C PHE A 118 1.83 0.66 -8.26
N LEU A 119 0.72 0.12 -8.77
CA LEU A 119 0.70 -1.18 -9.43
C LEU A 119 1.54 -1.20 -10.70
N ASP A 120 1.49 -0.13 -11.49
CA ASP A 120 2.32 0.04 -12.69
C ASP A 120 3.81 0.05 -12.34
N LYS A 121 4.18 0.70 -11.24
CA LYS A 121 5.56 0.71 -10.76
C LYS A 121 6.01 -0.66 -10.24
N MET A 122 5.09 -1.43 -9.64
CA MET A 122 5.38 -2.77 -9.09
C MET A 122 5.39 -3.88 -10.16
N LYS A 123 5.10 -3.58 -11.43
CA LYS A 123 5.22 -4.55 -12.53
C LYS A 123 6.64 -5.13 -12.57
N GLY A 124 6.72 -6.46 -12.63
CA GLY A 124 7.95 -7.23 -12.57
C GLY A 124 8.36 -7.66 -11.16
N HIS A 125 7.74 -7.10 -10.12
CA HIS A 125 8.09 -7.37 -8.71
C HIS A 125 7.02 -8.18 -7.96
N PHE A 126 5.84 -8.44 -8.54
CA PHE A 126 4.76 -9.12 -7.81
C PHE A 126 5.13 -10.55 -7.43
N TYR A 127 5.96 -11.23 -8.22
CA TYR A 127 6.44 -12.56 -7.87
C TYR A 127 7.27 -12.57 -6.58
N ASP A 128 8.21 -11.64 -6.45
CA ASP A 128 9.08 -11.56 -5.28
C ASP A 128 8.27 -11.21 -4.03
N VAL A 129 7.34 -10.26 -4.15
CA VAL A 129 6.40 -9.92 -3.08
C VAL A 129 5.51 -11.11 -2.71
N ALA A 130 4.96 -11.82 -3.69
CA ALA A 130 4.04 -12.93 -3.46
C ALA A 130 4.71 -14.16 -2.80
N THR A 131 6.02 -14.33 -2.97
CA THR A 131 6.79 -15.44 -2.37
C THR A 131 7.38 -15.10 -1.00
N ASP A 132 7.32 -13.84 -0.58
CA ASP A 132 7.74 -13.39 0.74
C ASP A 132 6.69 -13.63 1.84
N ARG A 133 7.16 -13.80 3.08
CA ARG A 133 6.33 -14.02 4.27
C ARG A 133 5.35 -12.87 4.53
N TYR A 134 5.80 -11.63 4.43
CA TYR A 134 4.99 -10.44 4.68
C TYR A 134 4.38 -9.93 3.37
N GLY A 135 5.13 -9.99 2.28
CA GLY A 135 4.66 -9.59 0.96
C GLY A 135 3.43 -10.37 0.49
N SER A 136 3.35 -11.68 0.76
CA SER A 136 2.16 -12.49 0.42
C SER A 136 0.87 -11.98 1.09
N LEU A 137 0.97 -11.43 2.30
CA LEU A 137 -0.14 -10.80 3.00
C LEU A 137 -0.51 -9.45 2.37
N VAL A 138 0.48 -8.67 1.93
CA VAL A 138 0.25 -7.45 1.16
C VAL A 138 -0.52 -7.75 -0.12
N ILE A 139 -0.14 -8.80 -0.86
CA ILE A 139 -0.90 -9.22 -2.05
C ILE A 139 -2.33 -9.65 -1.70
N ASP A 140 -2.53 -10.42 -0.62
CA ASP A 140 -3.88 -10.81 -0.19
C ASP A 140 -4.76 -9.60 0.13
N ASN A 141 -4.21 -8.61 0.83
CA ASN A 141 -4.90 -7.37 1.19
C ASN A 141 -5.19 -6.50 -0.02
N LEU A 142 -4.19 -6.28 -0.86
CA LEU A 142 -4.31 -5.58 -2.13
C LEU A 142 -5.38 -6.23 -3.01
N TRP A 143 -5.45 -7.56 -3.09
CA TRP A 143 -6.44 -8.28 -3.89
C TRP A 143 -7.89 -8.04 -3.44
N LYS A 144 -8.11 -7.77 -2.14
CA LYS A 144 -9.46 -7.48 -1.61
C LYS A 144 -10.00 -6.15 -2.12
N VAL A 145 -9.13 -5.15 -2.27
CA VAL A 145 -9.50 -3.77 -2.65
C VAL A 145 -9.19 -3.44 -4.12
N ALA A 146 -8.52 -4.35 -4.83
CA ALA A 146 -8.18 -4.15 -6.23
C ALA A 146 -9.42 -4.25 -7.14
N THR A 147 -9.49 -3.34 -8.11
CA THR A 147 -10.49 -3.39 -9.18
C THR A 147 -10.26 -4.62 -10.07
N MET A 148 -11.27 -5.01 -10.85
CA MET A 148 -11.11 -6.11 -11.80
C MET A 148 -9.93 -5.92 -12.78
N ALA A 149 -9.70 -4.69 -13.26
CA ALA A 149 -8.58 -4.39 -14.16
C ALA A 149 -7.22 -4.59 -13.48
N GLN A 150 -7.09 -4.13 -12.22
CA GLN A 150 -5.88 -4.32 -11.42
C GLN A 150 -5.61 -5.81 -11.13
N LYS A 151 -6.66 -6.55 -10.76
CA LYS A 151 -6.59 -8.01 -10.55
C LYS A 151 -6.09 -8.75 -11.79
N VAL A 152 -6.57 -8.34 -12.97
CA VAL A 152 -6.08 -8.89 -14.25
C VAL A 152 -4.58 -8.66 -14.38
N ASN A 153 -4.09 -7.42 -14.26
CA ASN A 153 -2.67 -7.10 -14.43
C ASN A 153 -1.76 -7.92 -13.51
N ILE A 154 -2.13 -8.04 -12.23
CA ILE A 154 -1.36 -8.80 -11.24
C ILE A 154 -1.38 -10.29 -11.58
N ALA A 155 -2.54 -10.84 -11.93
CA ALA A 155 -2.66 -12.24 -12.28
C ALA A 155 -1.93 -12.59 -13.59
N GLU A 156 -1.84 -11.68 -14.57
CA GLU A 156 -1.02 -11.88 -15.77
C GLU A 156 0.42 -12.15 -15.40
N GLU A 157 1.03 -11.26 -14.62
CA GLU A 157 2.42 -11.41 -14.18
C GLU A 157 2.63 -12.69 -13.37
N LEU A 158 1.81 -12.92 -12.33
CA LEU A 158 1.98 -14.08 -11.46
C LEU A 158 1.76 -15.41 -12.20
N SER A 159 0.87 -15.43 -13.19
CA SER A 159 0.58 -16.64 -13.97
C SER A 159 1.76 -17.13 -14.81
N LEU A 160 2.66 -16.22 -15.22
CA LEU A 160 3.88 -16.59 -15.97
C LEU A 160 4.78 -17.53 -15.17
N LYS A 161 4.80 -17.37 -13.84
CA LYS A 161 5.60 -18.16 -12.90
C LYS A 161 4.74 -19.04 -11.98
N GLU A 162 3.53 -19.41 -12.40
CA GLU A 162 2.56 -20.14 -11.56
C GLU A 162 3.17 -21.38 -10.89
N HIS A 163 3.90 -22.22 -11.65
CA HIS A 163 4.52 -23.44 -11.14
C HIS A 163 5.49 -23.15 -9.97
N LEU A 164 6.34 -22.13 -10.08
CA LEU A 164 7.25 -21.71 -9.01
C LEU A 164 6.47 -21.13 -7.83
N LEU A 165 5.43 -20.33 -8.11
CA LEU A 165 4.59 -19.72 -7.09
C LEU A 165 3.87 -20.79 -6.26
N THR A 166 3.33 -21.83 -6.90
CA THR A 166 2.65 -22.95 -6.22
C THR A 166 3.60 -23.82 -5.40
N ALA A 167 4.88 -23.89 -5.78
CA ALA A 167 5.91 -24.61 -5.03
C ALA A 167 6.43 -23.81 -3.80
N SER A 168 6.24 -22.50 -3.78
CA SER A 168 6.61 -21.64 -2.65
C SER A 168 5.62 -21.79 -1.49
N VAL A 169 6.14 -21.79 -0.25
CA VAL A 169 5.33 -21.83 0.99
C VAL A 169 4.28 -20.71 0.98
N TYR A 170 4.72 -19.45 0.80
CA TYR A 170 3.82 -18.29 0.79
C TYR A 170 3.11 -18.08 -0.54
N GLY A 171 3.84 -18.21 -1.66
CA GLY A 171 3.28 -18.09 -3.01
C GLY A 171 2.10 -19.02 -3.28
N SER A 172 2.07 -20.23 -2.71
CA SER A 172 0.96 -21.15 -2.91
C SER A 172 -0.38 -20.60 -2.41
N PHE A 173 -0.39 -19.79 -1.35
CA PHE A 173 -1.58 -19.11 -0.86
C PHE A 173 -2.01 -18.00 -1.81
N VAL A 174 -1.06 -17.22 -2.33
CA VAL A 174 -1.34 -16.16 -3.32
C VAL A 174 -1.90 -16.78 -4.62
N ALA A 175 -1.30 -17.86 -5.12
CA ALA A 175 -1.76 -18.56 -6.32
C ALA A 175 -3.23 -19.02 -6.21
N LYS A 176 -3.60 -19.57 -5.04
CA LYS A 176 -4.98 -19.97 -4.72
C LYS A 176 -5.89 -18.75 -4.62
N LYS A 177 -5.46 -17.69 -3.94
CA LYS A 177 -6.24 -16.46 -3.75
C LYS A 177 -6.58 -15.79 -5.09
N CYS A 178 -5.59 -15.65 -5.95
CA CYS A 178 -5.72 -15.10 -7.30
C CYS A 178 -6.36 -16.10 -8.28
N ALA A 179 -6.59 -17.35 -7.87
CA ALA A 179 -7.11 -18.44 -8.70
C ALA A 179 -6.36 -18.57 -10.04
N LEU A 180 -5.03 -18.56 -9.99
CA LEU A 180 -4.17 -18.47 -11.19
C LEU A 180 -4.37 -19.62 -12.18
N TYR A 181 -4.66 -20.82 -11.70
CA TYR A 181 -4.99 -21.95 -12.57
C TYR A 181 -6.20 -21.65 -13.46
N HIS A 182 -7.29 -21.12 -12.87
CA HIS A 182 -8.48 -20.72 -13.63
C HIS A 182 -8.17 -19.52 -14.52
N PHE A 183 -7.34 -18.59 -14.06
CA PHE A 183 -6.91 -17.46 -14.86
C PHE A 183 -6.23 -17.89 -16.17
N ARG A 184 -5.37 -18.91 -16.14
CA ARG A 184 -4.68 -19.44 -17.33
C ARG A 184 -5.56 -20.33 -18.19
N HIS A 185 -6.30 -21.25 -17.58
CA HIS A 185 -6.97 -22.33 -18.32
C HIS A 185 -8.46 -22.08 -18.55
N ARG A 186 -9.09 -21.22 -17.76
CA ARG A 186 -10.55 -20.98 -17.76
C ARG A 186 -10.87 -19.50 -17.53
N ARG A 187 -10.31 -18.62 -18.37
CA ARG A 187 -10.36 -17.16 -18.18
C ARG A 187 -11.79 -16.61 -18.04
N ASN A 188 -12.75 -17.15 -18.79
CA ASN A 188 -14.15 -16.75 -18.70
C ASN A 188 -14.77 -17.07 -17.33
N GLU A 189 -14.55 -18.27 -16.80
CA GLU A 189 -14.99 -18.66 -15.45
C GLU A 189 -14.32 -17.79 -14.39
N TRP A 190 -13.01 -17.55 -14.54
CA TRP A 190 -12.28 -16.68 -13.62
C TRP A 190 -12.88 -15.27 -13.59
N ASN A 191 -13.16 -14.69 -14.77
CA ASN A 191 -13.78 -13.36 -14.87
C ASN A 191 -15.14 -13.32 -14.16
N GLN A 192 -16.00 -14.32 -14.38
CA GLN A 192 -17.32 -14.40 -13.74
C GLN A 192 -17.21 -14.49 -12.21
N VAL A 193 -16.30 -15.33 -11.70
CA VAL A 193 -16.11 -15.49 -10.24
C VAL A 193 -15.57 -14.22 -9.60
N GLN A 194 -14.57 -13.56 -10.20
CA GLN A 194 -14.01 -12.33 -9.63
C GLN A 194 -15.00 -11.17 -9.66
N SER A 195 -15.73 -11.00 -10.77
CA SER A 195 -16.74 -9.93 -10.90
C SER A 195 -17.98 -10.16 -10.04
N ALA A 196 -18.40 -11.41 -9.82
CA ALA A 196 -19.45 -11.71 -8.86
C ALA A 196 -19.07 -11.30 -7.43
N LYS A 197 -17.83 -11.59 -7.01
CA LYS A 197 -17.32 -11.20 -5.68
C LYS A 197 -17.27 -9.68 -5.51
N GLU A 198 -16.91 -8.94 -6.55
CA GLU A 198 -16.86 -7.47 -6.56
C GLU A 198 -18.28 -6.89 -6.40
N LYS A 199 -19.24 -7.33 -7.20
CA LYS A 199 -20.65 -6.90 -7.08
C LYS A 199 -21.26 -7.20 -5.71
N THR A 200 -20.94 -8.36 -5.14
CA THR A 200 -21.38 -8.70 -3.78
C THR A 200 -20.77 -7.76 -2.75
N ALA A 201 -19.47 -7.43 -2.88
CA ALA A 201 -18.82 -6.48 -1.97
C ALA A 201 -19.40 -5.07 -2.07
N GLU A 202 -19.69 -4.59 -3.29
CA GLU A 202 -20.38 -3.31 -3.53
C GLU A 202 -21.76 -3.28 -2.87
N LEU A 203 -22.58 -4.32 -3.08
CA LEU A 203 -23.91 -4.42 -2.46
C LEU A 203 -23.86 -4.33 -0.93
N PHE A 204 -22.86 -4.97 -0.30
CA PHE A 204 -22.69 -4.89 1.15
C PHE A 204 -22.22 -3.52 1.63
N GLN A 205 -21.37 -2.81 0.85
CA GLN A 205 -20.96 -1.44 1.19
C GLN A 205 -22.14 -0.47 1.11
N ASP A 206 -22.95 -0.57 0.05
CA ASP A 206 -24.16 0.26 -0.10
C ASP A 206 -25.11 0.11 1.11
N ILE A 207 -25.26 -1.11 1.64
CA ILE A 207 -26.06 -1.36 2.85
C ILE A 207 -25.47 -0.64 4.07
N LEU A 208 -24.15 -0.68 4.25
CA LEU A 208 -23.46 -0.07 5.39
C LEU A 208 -23.48 1.47 5.33
N GLU A 209 -23.46 2.05 4.12
CA GLU A 209 -23.52 3.50 3.92
C GLU A 209 -24.95 4.06 3.97
N SER A 210 -25.96 3.19 3.87
CA SER A 210 -27.39 3.56 3.91
C SER A 210 -28.01 3.66 5.31
N GLN A 211 -27.24 3.44 6.38
CA GLN A 211 -27.66 3.59 7.78
C GLN A 211 -27.05 4.81 8.46
#